data_AF-A0A3S5APN8-F1
#
_entry.id   AF-A0A3S5APN8-F1
#
_cell.length_a   1.000
_cell.length_b   1.000
_cell.length_c   1.000
_cell.angle_alpha   90.00
_cell.angle_beta   90.00
_cell.angle_gamma   90.00
#
_symmetry.space_group_name_H-M   'P 1'
#
loop_
_entity.id
_entity.type
_entity.pdbx_description
1 polymer ?
#
loop_
_entity_poly.entity_id
_entity_poly.type
_entity_poly.pdbx_seq_one_letter_code
_entity_poly.pdbx_strand_id
1 'polypeptide(L)'
;MIADMSSEELSKMEKVDAKFKDMCRSSKGKDNTLCYYVGGLETSATYIVNELTRPLSWGMPAEKVCEKLKRVIDLKTLNFAKAKVKELKIILEGWGESCKGCVEKSDFIRLIKERMPAHDPEAYRQLFATEL
;
A
#
# COMPACT_ATOMS: atom_id res chain seq x y z
N MET A 1 -15.10 1.41 -15.03
CA MET A 1 -13.78 1.30 -14.39
C MET A 1 -12.70 1.55 -15.44
N ILE A 2 -11.43 1.77 -15.07
CA ILE A 2 -10.32 1.93 -16.05
C ILE A 2 -10.21 0.71 -16.98
N ALA A 3 -10.61 -0.47 -16.49
CA ALA A 3 -10.72 -1.71 -17.27
C ALA A 3 -11.71 -1.64 -18.46
N ASP A 4 -12.64 -0.67 -18.47
CA ASP A 4 -13.62 -0.48 -19.55
C ASP A 4 -13.17 0.56 -20.58
N MET A 5 -11.93 1.06 -20.50
CA MET A 5 -11.37 1.95 -21.51
C MET A 5 -10.96 1.16 -22.74
N SER A 6 -11.18 1.75 -23.92
CA SER A 6 -10.62 1.20 -25.17
C SER A 6 -9.08 1.22 -25.14
N SER A 7 -8.45 0.35 -25.92
CA SER A 7 -6.99 0.30 -26.06
C SER A 7 -6.40 1.65 -26.52
N GLU A 8 -7.11 2.38 -27.37
CA GLU A 8 -6.75 3.73 -27.81
C GLU A 8 -6.80 4.76 -26.68
N GLU A 9 -7.77 4.64 -25.76
CA GLU A 9 -7.86 5.54 -24.60
C GLU A 9 -6.84 5.19 -23.52
N LEU A 10 -6.54 3.89 -23.32
CA LEU A 10 -5.50 3.43 -22.40
C LEU A 10 -4.13 3.93 -22.83
N SER A 11 -3.85 4.02 -24.14
CA SER A 11 -2.58 4.55 -24.67
C SER A 11 -2.32 6.02 -24.33
N LYS A 12 -3.35 6.78 -23.92
CA LYS A 12 -3.27 8.21 -23.59
C LYS A 12 -3.25 8.40 -22.08
N MET A 13 -2.06 8.58 -21.51
CA MET A 13 -1.86 8.76 -20.06
C MET A 13 -2.78 9.81 -19.45
N GLU A 14 -2.95 10.97 -20.11
CA GLU A 14 -3.81 12.05 -19.64
C GLU A 14 -5.28 11.62 -19.48
N LYS A 15 -5.77 10.76 -20.38
CA LYS A 15 -7.13 10.21 -20.29
C LYS A 15 -7.27 9.22 -19.16
N VAL A 16 -6.24 8.38 -18.94
CA VAL A 16 -6.21 7.40 -17.84
C VAL A 16 -6.18 8.12 -16.50
N ASP A 17 -5.35 9.15 -16.36
CA ASP A 17 -5.23 9.97 -15.16
C ASP A 17 -6.51 10.75 -14.85
N ALA A 18 -7.10 11.40 -15.87
CA ALA A 18 -8.38 12.10 -15.72
C ALA A 18 -9.50 11.15 -15.27
N LYS A 19 -9.61 9.98 -15.91
CA LYS A 19 -10.63 8.97 -15.56
C LYS A 19 -10.41 8.41 -14.16
N PHE A 20 -9.16 8.21 -13.74
CA PHE A 20 -8.84 7.78 -12.37
C PHE A 20 -9.26 8.83 -11.34
N LYS A 21 -8.95 10.11 -11.58
CA LYS A 21 -9.33 11.21 -10.69
C LYS A 21 -10.85 11.39 -10.60
N ASP A 22 -11.58 11.26 -11.70
CA ASP A 22 -13.04 11.30 -11.69
C ASP A 22 -13.66 10.13 -10.92
N MET A 23 -13.07 8.93 -11.03
CA MET A 23 -13.41 7.81 -10.16
C MET A 23 -13.18 8.14 -8.68
N CYS A 24 -12.05 8.75 -8.36
CA CYS A 24 -11.72 9.12 -6.99
C CYS A 24 -12.66 10.16 -6.40
N ARG A 25 -13.12 11.15 -7.19
CA ARG A 25 -14.10 12.17 -6.75
C ARG A 25 -15.44 11.59 -6.31
N SER A 26 -15.87 10.48 -6.92
CA SER A 26 -17.13 9.80 -6.60
C SER A 26 -16.97 8.63 -5.63
N SER A 27 -15.73 8.30 -5.25
CA SER A 27 -15.41 7.17 -4.39
C SER A 27 -15.82 7.40 -2.92
N LYS A 28 -16.13 6.32 -2.20
CA LYS A 28 -16.50 6.35 -0.77
C LYS A 28 -15.78 5.23 -0.01
N GLY A 29 -15.67 5.37 1.31
CA GLY A 29 -15.13 4.33 2.18
C GLY A 29 -13.67 3.98 1.88
N LYS A 30 -13.39 2.69 1.64
CA LYS A 30 -12.03 2.17 1.41
C LYS A 30 -11.42 2.72 0.11
N ASP A 31 -12.23 2.89 -0.93
CA ASP A 31 -11.76 3.41 -2.23
C ASP A 31 -11.37 4.89 -2.11
N ASN A 32 -12.14 5.69 -1.38
CA ASN A 32 -11.78 7.09 -1.11
C ASN A 32 -10.49 7.20 -0.29
N THR A 33 -10.29 6.27 0.65
CA THR A 33 -9.05 6.19 1.43
C THR A 33 -7.87 5.86 0.53
N LEU A 34 -8.01 4.89 -0.38
CA LEU A 34 -6.98 4.58 -1.38
C LEU A 34 -6.69 5.80 -2.25
N CYS A 35 -7.72 6.44 -2.81
CA CYS A 35 -7.61 7.64 -3.64
C CYS A 35 -6.86 8.77 -2.95
N TYR A 36 -7.11 9.01 -1.66
CA TYR A 36 -6.35 9.97 -0.86
C TYR A 36 -4.87 9.60 -0.76
N TYR A 37 -4.57 8.32 -0.49
CA TYR A 37 -3.19 7.85 -0.32
C TYR A 37 -2.38 7.83 -1.60
N VAL A 38 -3.01 7.57 -2.74
CA VAL A 38 -2.33 7.46 -4.03
C VAL A 38 -2.32 8.77 -4.82
N GLY A 39 -2.94 9.84 -4.32
CA GLY A 39 -2.92 11.12 -5.02
C GLY A 39 -4.05 11.37 -6.02
N GLY A 40 -5.14 10.61 -5.91
CA GLY A 40 -6.30 10.72 -6.81
C GLY A 40 -7.31 11.80 -6.43
N LEU A 41 -7.21 12.38 -5.23
CA LEU A 41 -8.06 13.50 -4.78
C LEU A 41 -7.30 14.83 -4.80
N GLU A 42 -8.00 15.93 -5.02
CA GLU A 42 -7.43 17.29 -4.98
C GLU A 42 -6.83 17.65 -3.61
N THR A 43 -7.31 17.02 -2.54
CA THR A 43 -6.80 17.17 -1.16
C THR A 43 -5.58 16.28 -0.86
N SER A 44 -5.12 15.48 -1.82
CA SER A 44 -4.00 14.55 -1.60
C SER A 44 -2.67 15.30 -1.66
N ALA A 45 -1.79 15.05 -0.69
CA ALA A 45 -0.47 15.68 -0.62
C ALA A 45 0.59 15.04 -1.54
N THR A 46 0.25 13.94 -2.21
CA THR A 46 1.19 13.14 -3.01
C THR A 46 0.63 12.91 -4.40
N TYR A 47 1.49 12.68 -5.40
CA TYR A 47 1.10 12.42 -6.78
C TYR A 47 1.57 11.04 -7.25
N ILE A 48 1.28 10.01 -6.45
CA ILE A 48 1.66 8.60 -6.72
C ILE A 48 0.80 8.02 -7.85
N VAL A 49 -0.28 8.69 -8.22
CA VAL A 49 -1.22 8.29 -9.27
C VAL A 49 -0.52 8.02 -10.61
N ASN A 50 0.60 8.67 -10.90
CA ASN A 50 1.41 8.38 -12.08
C ASN A 50 2.02 6.97 -12.07
N GLU A 51 2.40 6.45 -10.91
CA GLU A 51 2.93 5.09 -10.76
C GLU A 51 1.82 4.03 -10.90
N LEU A 52 0.55 4.42 -10.77
CA LEU A 52 -0.62 3.61 -11.10
C LEU A 52 -0.96 3.69 -12.60
N THR A 53 -1.08 4.90 -13.13
CA THR A 53 -1.66 5.14 -14.45
C THR A 53 -0.70 4.82 -15.59
N ARG A 54 0.63 4.98 -15.39
CA ARG A 54 1.63 4.65 -16.42
C ARG A 54 1.68 3.15 -16.74
N PRO A 55 1.84 2.23 -15.77
CA PRO A 55 1.82 0.80 -16.08
C PRO A 55 0.49 0.34 -16.70
N LEU A 56 -0.63 0.88 -16.23
CA LEU A 56 -1.95 0.60 -16.80
C LEU A 56 -2.06 1.05 -18.27
N SER A 57 -1.51 2.22 -18.61
CA SER A 57 -1.55 2.76 -19.97
C SER A 57 -0.84 1.90 -21.02
N TRP A 58 0.15 1.10 -20.59
CA TRP A 58 0.92 0.21 -21.47
C TRP A 58 0.46 -1.26 -21.39
N GLY A 59 -0.71 -1.50 -20.79
CA GLY A 59 -1.35 -2.82 -20.74
C GLY A 59 -0.89 -3.72 -19.59
N MET A 60 -0.26 -3.18 -18.54
CA MET A 60 0.03 -3.97 -17.35
C MET A 60 -1.27 -4.31 -16.60
N PRO A 61 -1.53 -5.58 -16.23
CA PRO A 61 -2.70 -5.95 -15.45
C PRO A 61 -2.74 -5.25 -14.09
N ALA A 62 -3.92 -4.82 -13.66
CA ALA A 62 -4.12 -4.08 -12.41
C ALA A 62 -3.54 -4.81 -11.18
N GLU A 63 -3.62 -6.15 -11.13
CA GLU A 63 -3.03 -6.95 -10.06
C GLU A 63 -1.51 -6.74 -9.94
N LYS A 64 -0.79 -6.76 -11.07
CA LYS A 64 0.67 -6.52 -11.07
C LYS A 64 1.03 -5.09 -10.71
N VAL A 65 0.17 -4.13 -11.08
CA VAL A 65 0.34 -2.73 -10.68
C VAL A 65 0.14 -2.59 -9.16
N CYS A 66 -0.88 -3.24 -8.60
CA CYS A 66 -1.11 -3.31 -7.17
C CYS A 66 0.06 -3.98 -6.43
N GLU A 67 0.66 -5.04 -6.96
CA GLU A 67 1.85 -5.67 -6.38
C GLU A 67 3.05 -4.71 -6.34
N LYS A 68 3.28 -3.95 -7.41
CA LYS A 68 4.34 -2.92 -7.45
C LYS A 68 4.08 -1.76 -6.50
N LEU A 69 2.81 -1.46 -6.25
CA LEU A 69 2.37 -0.37 -5.38
C LEU A 69 2.07 -0.79 -3.96
N LYS A 70 2.17 -2.08 -3.63
CA LYS A 70 2.15 -2.53 -2.25
C LYS A 70 3.24 -1.75 -1.53
N ARG A 71 2.82 -0.70 -0.83
CA ARG A 71 3.60 -0.04 0.20
C ARG A 71 3.63 -1.00 1.37
N VAL A 72 4.38 -2.09 1.18
CA VAL A 72 4.89 -2.85 2.30
C VAL A 72 5.74 -1.82 3.03
N ILE A 73 5.29 -1.45 4.23
CA ILE A 73 6.07 -0.60 5.10
C ILE A 73 7.42 -1.31 5.21
N ASP A 74 8.47 -0.65 4.74
CA ASP A 74 9.81 -1.23 4.78
C ASP A 74 10.19 -1.41 6.24
N LEU A 75 10.17 -2.66 6.69
CA LEU A 75 10.39 -2.99 8.09
C LEU A 75 11.82 -2.62 8.51
N LYS A 76 12.77 -2.69 7.57
CA LYS A 76 14.19 -2.36 7.80
C LYS A 76 14.39 -0.93 8.29
N THR A 77 13.55 -0.01 7.83
CA THR A 77 13.62 1.42 8.16
C THR A 77 12.52 1.88 9.13
N LEU A 78 11.57 0.99 9.46
CA LEU A 78 10.46 1.31 10.34
C LEU A 78 10.90 1.44 11.81
N ASN A 79 10.65 2.61 12.39
CA ASN A 79 10.76 2.78 13.84
C ASN A 79 9.48 2.30 14.54
N PHE A 80 9.48 1.06 15.06
CA PHE A 80 8.35 0.48 15.79
C PHE A 80 7.89 1.33 16.99
N ALA A 81 8.78 2.06 17.65
CA ALA A 81 8.42 2.95 18.76
C ALA A 81 7.64 4.16 18.29
N LYS A 82 7.90 4.68 17.08
CA LYS A 82 7.18 5.81 16.48
C LYS A 82 6.00 5.40 15.59
N ALA A 83 5.95 4.15 15.13
CA ALA A 83 4.89 3.63 14.28
C ALA A 83 3.51 3.74 14.93
N LYS A 84 2.49 4.14 14.17
CA LYS A 84 1.10 4.18 14.66
C LYS A 84 0.49 2.78 14.59
N VAL A 85 -0.51 2.49 15.44
CA VAL A 85 -1.24 1.21 15.43
C VAL A 85 -1.80 0.87 14.04
N LYS A 86 -2.22 1.89 13.27
CA LYS A 86 -2.68 1.72 11.89
C LYS A 86 -1.59 1.13 10.97
N GLU A 87 -0.35 1.61 11.09
CA GLU A 87 0.78 1.12 10.30
C GLU A 87 1.12 -0.33 10.68
N LEU A 88 1.10 -0.65 11.97
CA LEU A 88 1.31 -2.01 12.47
C LEU A 88 0.25 -2.98 11.94
N LYS A 89 -1.02 -2.55 11.87
CA LYS A 89 -2.10 -3.36 11.29
C LYS A 89 -1.89 -3.61 9.79
N ILE A 90 -1.42 -2.60 9.04
CA ILE A 90 -1.11 -2.75 7.61
C ILE A 90 -0.01 -3.80 7.38
N ILE A 91 1.00 -3.87 8.25
CA ILE A 91 2.05 -4.91 8.17
C ILE A 91 1.44 -6.30 8.32
N LEU A 92 0.64 -6.51 9.37
CA LEU A 92 -0.02 -7.79 9.63
C LEU A 92 -0.98 -8.17 8.48
N GLU A 93 -1.80 -7.23 8.01
CA GLU A 93 -2.69 -7.45 6.86
C GLU A 93 -1.90 -7.79 5.59
N GLY A 94 -0.74 -7.16 5.40
CA GLY A 94 0.18 -7.45 4.29
C GLY A 94 0.72 -8.88 4.30
N TRP A 95 0.87 -9.47 5.49
CA TRP A 95 1.25 -10.87 5.72
C TRP A 95 0.05 -11.82 5.76
N GLY A 96 -1.18 -11.31 5.62
CA GLY A 96 -2.40 -12.10 5.78
C GLY A 96 -2.68 -12.52 7.23
N GLU A 97 -2.02 -11.88 8.20
CA GLU A 97 -2.22 -12.13 9.62
C GLU A 97 -3.18 -11.10 10.25
N SER A 98 -3.90 -11.55 11.27
CA SER A 98 -4.78 -10.69 12.06
C SER A 98 -4.57 -10.99 13.53
N CYS A 99 -4.44 -9.95 14.36
CA CYS A 99 -4.29 -10.15 15.79
C CYS A 99 -5.64 -10.23 16.48
N LYS A 100 -6.04 -11.44 16.91
CA LYS A 100 -7.22 -11.66 17.74
C LYS A 100 -6.84 -11.46 19.21
N GLY A 101 -7.02 -10.25 19.72
CA GLY A 101 -6.76 -9.91 21.13
C GLY A 101 -5.72 -8.81 21.37
N CYS A 102 -5.14 -8.22 20.33
CA CYS A 102 -4.29 -7.03 20.50
C CYS A 102 -5.16 -5.83 20.86
N VAL A 103 -4.97 -5.30 22.07
CA VAL A 103 -5.65 -4.08 22.54
C VAL A 103 -4.68 -2.91 22.53
N GLU A 104 -3.43 -3.17 22.91
CA GLU A 104 -2.40 -2.14 23.02
C GLU A 104 -1.42 -2.16 21.84
N LYS A 105 -0.75 -1.03 21.60
CA LYS A 105 0.28 -0.92 20.55
C LYS A 105 1.41 -1.94 20.74
N SER A 106 1.79 -2.20 21.98
CA SER A 106 2.78 -3.19 22.37
C SER A 106 2.42 -4.60 21.88
N ASP A 107 1.15 -4.99 21.92
CA ASP A 107 0.69 -6.31 21.46
C ASP A 107 0.92 -6.48 19.96
N PHE A 108 0.60 -5.45 19.16
CA PHE A 108 0.84 -5.46 17.72
C PHE A 108 2.34 -5.55 17.40
N ILE A 109 3.18 -4.80 18.11
CA ILE A 109 4.63 -4.83 17.93
C ILE A 109 5.18 -6.23 18.27
N ARG A 110 4.71 -6.85 19.36
CA ARG A 110 5.14 -8.20 19.76
C ARG A 110 4.81 -9.22 18.68
N LEU A 111 3.56 -9.25 18.21
CA LEU A 111 3.15 -10.17 17.16
C LEU A 111 3.97 -9.96 15.88
N ILE A 112 4.21 -8.71 15.50
CA ILE A 112 5.02 -8.40 14.31
C ILE A 112 6.43 -8.96 14.47
N LYS A 113 7.08 -8.76 15.62
CA LYS A 113 8.43 -9.31 15.89
C LYS A 113 8.46 -10.84 15.88
N GLU A 114 7.44 -11.50 16.41
CA GLU A 114 7.33 -12.97 16.43
C GLU A 114 7.15 -13.56 15.03
N ARG A 115 6.42 -12.85 14.16
CA ARG A 115 6.10 -13.30 12.79
C ARG A 115 7.13 -12.86 11.76
N MET A 116 7.90 -11.82 12.05
CA MET A 116 8.91 -11.27 11.14
C MET A 116 9.91 -12.30 10.59
N PRO A 117 10.44 -13.27 11.37
CA PRO A 117 11.34 -14.29 10.83
C PRO A 117 10.73 -15.12 9.70
N ALA A 118 9.40 -15.32 9.70
CA ALA A 118 8.70 -16.13 8.71
C ALA A 118 8.33 -15.34 7.44
N HIS A 119 8.05 -14.03 7.58
CA HIS A 119 7.55 -13.19 6.47
C HIS A 119 8.59 -12.21 5.91
N ASP A 120 9.56 -11.79 6.73
CA ASP A 120 10.65 -10.89 6.35
C ASP A 120 11.95 -11.23 7.11
N PRO A 121 12.59 -12.37 6.78
CA PRO A 121 13.80 -12.84 7.46
C PRO A 121 15.01 -11.91 7.25
N GLU A 122 14.99 -11.06 6.21
CA GLU A 122 16.05 -10.10 5.97
C GLU A 122 15.93 -8.91 6.93
N ALA A 123 14.75 -8.30 7.05
CA ALA A 123 14.51 -7.24 8.02
C ALA A 123 14.71 -7.73 9.46
N TYR A 124 14.25 -8.95 9.78
CA TYR A 124 14.46 -9.52 11.11
C TYR A 124 15.95 -9.62 11.46
N ARG A 125 16.78 -10.14 10.54
CA ARG A 125 18.23 -10.22 10.76
C ARG A 125 18.87 -8.85 10.94
N GLN A 126 18.49 -7.88 10.12
CA GLN A 126 19.08 -6.55 10.20
C GLN A 126 18.71 -5.80 11.49
N LEU A 127 17.50 -6.00 12.01
CA LEU A 127 16.99 -5.28 13.18
C LEU A 127 17.26 -6.00 14.51
N PHE A 128 17.34 -7.33 14.49
CA PHE A 128 17.37 -8.17 15.69
C PHE A 128 18.52 -9.18 15.73
N ALA A 129 19.28 -9.38 14.64
CA ALA A 129 20.44 -10.28 14.65
C ALA A 129 21.79 -9.57 14.89
N THR A 130 21.78 -8.32 15.38
CA THR A 130 22.99 -7.63 15.85
C THR A 130 23.36 -7.95 17.31
N GLU A 131 22.78 -9.00 17.89
CA GLU A 131 23.12 -9.52 19.23
C GLU A 131 23.59 -11.00 19.18
N LEU A 132 24.39 -11.36 18.18
CA LEU A 132 25.19 -12.60 18.17
C LEU A 132 26.66 -12.28 17.87
#